data_AF-A0A7V3NMC6-F1
#
_entry.id   AF-A0A7V3NMC6-F1
#
_cell.length_a   1.000
_cell.length_b   1.000
_cell.length_c   1.000
_cell.angle_alpha   90.00
_cell.angle_beta   90.00
_cell.angle_gamma   90.00
#
_symmetry.space_group_name_H-M   'P 1'
#
loop_
_entity.id
_entity.type
_entity.pdbx_description
1 polymer ?
#
loop_
_entity_poly.entity_id
_entity_poly.type
_entity_poly.pdbx_seq_one_letter_code
_entity_poly.pdbx_strand_id
1 'polypeptide(L)'
;MRLKKVISLTLIFLVALCFKGVARAESNSIMSRFLSAEVQSKPFVMRILDNNGKTLLETRGELGFAIVRGQKTPFDKGKEENWTQVSEAVDLVRTNNHLQVELADKAGSEALVRMKIFFIDEKTIRVESEVLNQPQVNRIRIKFLSRQDDLYYGMGERYNTAQQKGNLVYNWTQEGCLIGCENTVVTYFPVPFFLNPRGYGFLLDDTHYSEFDFGKTEPGIFSLTNFNSRMDLMIFYGPSPLEVIENYTAYTGRVTVPAPWAFGVWNAADEGSPRAREVARITRQEKIPTSAIWSEDWAWP
;
A
#
# COMPACT_ATOMS: atom_id res chain seq x y z
N MET A 1 -0.35 -73.29 54.14
CA MET A 1 -1.46 -72.40 53.76
C MET A 1 -0.86 -71.06 53.33
N ARG A 2 -1.10 -70.65 52.06
CA ARG A 2 -0.79 -69.37 51.37
C ARG A 2 0.70 -68.99 51.19
N LEU A 3 1.35 -69.41 50.09
CA LEU A 3 1.41 -68.82 48.72
C LEU A 3 2.14 -67.48 48.59
N LYS A 4 3.33 -67.56 47.98
CA LYS A 4 4.11 -66.50 47.34
C LYS A 4 3.33 -65.89 46.16
N LYS A 5 3.37 -64.57 45.98
CA LYS A 5 2.95 -63.90 44.74
C LYS A 5 4.16 -63.27 44.05
N VAL A 6 4.27 -63.63 42.77
CA VAL A 6 5.27 -63.25 41.77
C VAL A 6 4.94 -61.87 41.23
N ILE A 7 5.95 -61.02 41.05
CA ILE A 7 5.87 -59.74 40.35
C ILE A 7 5.99 -60.02 38.86
N SER A 8 4.94 -59.71 38.09
CA SER A 8 4.94 -59.78 36.63
C SER A 8 5.22 -58.40 36.06
N LEU A 9 6.36 -58.25 35.36
CA LEU A 9 6.68 -57.09 34.53
C LEU A 9 5.92 -57.24 33.21
N THR A 10 4.96 -56.36 32.93
CA THR A 10 4.31 -56.27 31.62
C THR A 10 5.01 -55.19 30.81
N LEU A 11 5.74 -55.62 29.78
CA LEU A 11 6.37 -54.79 28.76
C LEU A 11 5.28 -54.37 27.76
N ILE A 12 4.89 -53.09 27.75
CA ILE A 12 3.96 -52.54 26.75
C ILE A 12 4.78 -52.05 25.56
N PHE A 13 4.71 -52.79 24.45
CA PHE A 13 5.18 -52.32 23.14
C PHE A 13 4.23 -51.22 22.64
N LEU A 14 4.71 -49.97 22.58
CA LEU A 14 4.02 -48.89 21.87
C LEU A 14 4.37 -49.03 20.37
N VAL A 15 3.42 -49.51 19.59
CA VAL A 15 3.50 -49.49 18.12
C VAL A 15 3.33 -48.05 17.67
N ALA A 16 4.40 -47.42 17.18
CA ALA A 16 4.33 -46.13 16.52
C ALA A 16 3.62 -46.29 15.16
N LEU A 17 2.32 -46.00 15.11
CA LEU A 17 1.62 -45.78 13.85
C LEU A 17 2.14 -44.47 13.23
N CYS A 18 2.93 -44.60 12.16
CA CYS A 18 3.25 -43.52 11.25
C CYS A 18 1.98 -43.02 10.55
N PHE A 19 1.26 -42.09 11.18
CA PHE A 19 0.37 -41.21 10.44
C PHE A 19 1.25 -40.27 9.61
N LYS A 20 1.24 -40.42 8.28
CA LYS A 20 1.64 -39.35 7.37
C LYS A 20 0.69 -38.18 7.60
N GLY A 21 1.07 -37.31 8.53
CA GLY A 21 0.35 -36.07 8.79
C GLY A 21 0.33 -35.24 7.51
N VAL A 22 -0.87 -34.85 7.09
CA VAL A 22 -1.05 -33.69 6.23
C VAL A 22 -0.32 -32.54 6.93
N ALA A 23 0.70 -31.98 6.29
CA ALA A 23 1.45 -30.85 6.84
C ALA A 23 0.45 -29.74 7.19
N ARG A 24 0.28 -29.46 8.49
CA ARG A 24 -0.58 -28.38 8.97
C ARG A 24 0.07 -27.08 8.50
N ALA A 25 -0.68 -26.22 7.81
CA ALA A 25 -0.17 -24.92 7.42
C ALA A 25 0.33 -24.19 8.68
N GLU A 26 1.63 -23.91 8.74
CA GLU A 26 2.20 -23.12 9.81
C GLU A 26 1.73 -21.68 9.67
N SER A 27 1.25 -21.10 10.77
CA SER A 27 0.89 -19.70 10.84
C SER A 27 1.65 -19.03 11.98
N ASN A 28 2.17 -17.83 11.72
CA ASN A 28 2.80 -16.98 12.73
C ASN A 28 2.15 -15.60 12.71
N SER A 29 2.18 -14.93 13.87
CA SER A 29 1.63 -13.59 14.00
C SER A 29 2.44 -12.71 14.93
N ILE A 30 2.39 -11.41 14.67
CA ILE A 30 2.81 -10.36 15.59
C ILE A 30 1.59 -9.48 15.89
N MET A 31 1.57 -8.86 17.06
CA MET A 31 0.43 -8.06 17.50
C MET A 31 0.87 -6.84 18.30
N SER A 32 0.10 -5.77 18.15
CA SER A 32 0.07 -4.59 19.01
C SER A 32 -1.25 -4.58 19.79
N ARG A 33 -1.53 -3.49 20.51
CA ARG A 33 -2.83 -3.25 21.15
C ARG A 33 -3.98 -3.14 20.16
N PHE A 34 -3.73 -2.64 18.94
CA PHE A 34 -4.78 -2.29 17.98
C PHE A 34 -4.82 -3.19 16.74
N LEU A 35 -3.72 -3.85 16.42
CA LEU A 35 -3.53 -4.57 15.17
C LEU A 35 -2.83 -5.90 15.39
N SER A 36 -3.09 -6.85 14.50
CA SER A 36 -2.23 -8.01 14.31
C SER A 36 -1.85 -8.17 12.84
N ALA A 37 -0.65 -8.68 12.60
CA ALA A 37 -0.21 -9.15 11.30
C ALA A 37 0.02 -10.65 11.37
N GLU A 38 -0.63 -11.39 10.48
CA GLU A 38 -0.59 -12.86 10.43
C GLU A 38 -0.07 -13.32 9.08
N VAL A 39 0.78 -14.34 9.10
CA VAL A 39 1.30 -15.02 7.90
C VAL A 39 0.97 -16.50 8.00
N GLN A 40 0.31 -17.01 6.98
CA GLN A 40 0.16 -18.44 6.70
C GLN A 40 1.19 -18.84 5.64
N SER A 41 1.91 -19.95 5.84
CA SER A 41 3.03 -20.30 4.97
C SER A 41 2.64 -20.95 3.64
N LYS A 42 1.63 -21.84 3.63
CA LYS A 42 1.29 -22.66 2.44
C LYS A 42 -0.23 -22.83 2.27
N PRO A 43 -0.85 -22.26 1.22
CA PRO A 43 -0.28 -21.18 0.40
C PRO A 43 0.04 -19.95 1.26
N PHE A 44 0.95 -19.11 0.79
CA PHE A 44 1.27 -17.84 1.42
C PHE A 44 0.01 -16.96 1.48
N VAL A 45 -0.32 -16.51 2.70
CA VAL A 45 -1.33 -15.47 2.93
C VAL A 45 -0.86 -14.57 4.04
N MET A 46 -0.78 -13.27 3.77
CA MET A 46 -0.63 -12.22 4.78
C MET A 46 -1.99 -11.58 5.08
N ARG A 47 -2.31 -11.44 6.36
CA ARG A 47 -3.49 -10.73 6.86
C ARG A 47 -3.09 -9.64 7.83
N ILE A 48 -3.77 -8.51 7.74
CA ILE A 48 -3.75 -7.47 8.77
C ILE A 48 -5.16 -7.38 9.34
N LEU A 49 -5.26 -7.54 10.66
CA LEU A 49 -6.52 -7.54 11.38
C LEU A 49 -6.51 -6.46 12.45
N ASP A 50 -7.68 -5.92 12.77
CA ASP A 50 -7.85 -5.11 13.97
C ASP A 50 -7.91 -5.98 15.23
N ASN A 51 -7.91 -5.34 16.39
CA ASN A 51 -7.99 -6.00 17.70
C ASN A 51 -9.28 -6.78 17.97
N ASN A 52 -10.32 -6.64 17.13
CA ASN A 52 -11.55 -7.44 17.19
C ASN A 52 -11.49 -8.64 16.23
N GLY A 53 -10.38 -8.85 15.54
CA GLY A 53 -10.21 -9.91 14.54
C GLY A 53 -10.86 -9.59 13.19
N LYS A 54 -11.28 -8.35 12.94
CA LYS A 54 -11.78 -7.95 11.62
C LYS A 54 -10.61 -7.83 10.66
N THR A 55 -10.62 -8.59 9.58
CA THR A 55 -9.60 -8.49 8.53
C THR A 55 -9.74 -7.19 7.75
N LEU A 56 -8.71 -6.33 7.86
CA LEU A 56 -8.61 -5.06 7.15
C LEU A 56 -8.06 -5.30 5.75
N LEU A 57 -6.93 -6.00 5.65
CA LEU A 57 -6.21 -6.28 4.42
C LEU A 57 -5.82 -7.76 4.38
N GLU A 58 -5.96 -8.40 3.23
CA GLU A 58 -5.55 -9.80 3.02
C GLU A 58 -5.01 -9.98 1.61
N THR A 59 -3.83 -10.59 1.48
CA THR A 59 -3.26 -10.91 0.18
C THR A 59 -4.08 -11.98 -0.52
N ARG A 60 -4.34 -11.81 -1.82
CA ARG A 60 -4.95 -12.84 -2.67
C ARG A 60 -3.85 -13.57 -3.42
N GLY A 61 -3.34 -14.62 -2.80
CA GLY A 61 -2.35 -15.50 -3.42
C GLY A 61 -1.05 -14.76 -3.78
N GLU A 62 -0.46 -15.22 -4.88
CA GLU A 62 0.95 -15.11 -5.23
C GLU A 62 1.43 -13.65 -5.36
N LEU A 63 2.55 -13.33 -4.71
CA LEU A 63 3.35 -12.16 -5.06
C LEU A 63 4.13 -12.52 -6.33
N GLY A 64 4.26 -11.58 -7.25
CA GLY A 64 4.93 -11.83 -8.53
C GLY A 64 6.03 -10.81 -8.81
N PHE A 65 7.00 -11.20 -9.61
CA PHE A 65 7.97 -10.27 -10.17
C PHE A 65 8.32 -10.62 -11.63
N ALA A 66 8.78 -9.63 -12.38
CA ALA A 66 9.12 -9.79 -13.79
C ALA A 66 10.26 -8.86 -14.22
N ILE A 67 10.81 -9.17 -15.40
CA ILE A 67 11.76 -8.34 -16.12
C ILE A 67 11.03 -7.72 -17.31
N VAL A 68 11.10 -6.40 -17.45
CA VAL A 68 10.63 -5.68 -18.64
C VAL A 68 11.83 -5.07 -19.34
N ARG A 69 12.11 -5.51 -20.58
CA ARG A 69 13.25 -5.02 -21.37
C ARG A 69 12.84 -3.96 -22.39
N GLY A 70 13.77 -3.08 -22.73
CA GLY A 70 13.60 -2.11 -23.83
C GLY A 70 12.58 -1.00 -23.56
N GLN A 71 12.10 -0.87 -22.32
CA GLN A 71 11.30 0.26 -21.88
C GLN A 71 12.22 1.48 -21.68
N LYS A 72 11.89 2.62 -22.30
CA LYS A 72 12.66 3.87 -22.14
C LYS A 72 11.98 4.84 -21.19
N THR A 73 10.65 4.87 -21.22
CA THR A 73 9.81 5.64 -20.31
C THR A 73 8.79 4.72 -19.63
N PRO A 74 8.23 5.08 -18.46
CA PRO A 74 7.23 4.26 -17.79
C PRO A 74 5.99 3.95 -18.65
N PHE A 75 5.71 4.78 -19.67
CA PHE A 75 4.56 4.65 -20.57
C PHE A 75 4.80 3.71 -21.75
N ASP A 76 6.06 3.37 -22.05
CA ASP A 76 6.35 2.39 -23.09
C ASP A 76 6.02 0.99 -22.56
N LYS A 77 5.39 0.15 -23.38
CA LYS A 77 5.09 -1.24 -22.96
C LYS A 77 6.35 -2.07 -22.67
N GLY A 78 7.46 -1.77 -23.36
CA GLY A 78 8.64 -2.62 -23.37
C GLY A 78 8.31 -4.05 -23.84
N LYS A 79 9.21 -4.99 -23.57
CA LYS A 79 8.98 -6.43 -23.71
C LYS A 79 8.95 -7.05 -22.31
N GLU A 80 7.74 -7.33 -21.83
CA GLU A 80 7.52 -8.03 -20.56
C GLU A 80 7.86 -9.52 -20.72
N GLU A 81 8.74 -10.01 -19.86
CA GLU A 81 9.02 -11.44 -19.71
C GLU A 81 7.99 -12.10 -18.78
N ASN A 82 8.01 -13.44 -18.70
CA ASN A 82 7.06 -14.16 -17.86
C ASN A 82 7.20 -13.77 -16.38
N TRP A 83 6.06 -13.55 -15.74
CA TRP A 83 6.00 -13.31 -14.30
C TRP A 83 6.36 -14.58 -13.52
N THR A 84 7.35 -14.46 -12.64
CA THR A 84 7.63 -15.48 -11.63
C THR A 84 6.72 -15.24 -10.44
N GLN A 85 6.01 -16.28 -10.01
CA GLN A 85 5.06 -16.20 -8.91
C GLN A 85 5.63 -16.89 -7.68
N VAL A 86 5.68 -16.19 -6.55
CA VAL A 86 6.08 -16.72 -5.25
C VAL A 86 4.84 -16.88 -4.38
N SER A 87 4.60 -18.12 -3.94
CA SER A 87 3.32 -18.52 -3.34
C SER A 87 3.47 -19.41 -2.11
N GLU A 88 4.70 -19.78 -1.76
CA GLU A 88 5.00 -20.58 -0.59
C GLU A 88 6.02 -19.87 0.28
N ALA A 89 5.76 -19.75 1.58
CA ALA A 89 6.80 -19.41 2.54
C ALA A 89 7.64 -20.67 2.82
N VAL A 90 8.93 -20.58 2.52
CA VAL A 90 9.92 -21.64 2.74
C VAL A 90 10.70 -21.44 4.04
N ASP A 91 10.77 -20.20 4.52
CA ASP A 91 11.26 -19.86 5.86
C ASP A 91 10.39 -18.77 6.48
N LEU A 92 10.18 -18.85 7.80
CA LEU A 92 9.34 -17.93 8.56
C LEU A 92 9.94 -17.72 9.95
N VAL A 93 10.61 -16.58 10.13
CA VAL A 93 11.27 -16.21 11.39
C VAL A 93 10.43 -15.17 12.11
N ARG A 94 10.00 -15.51 13.32
CA ARG A 94 9.26 -14.61 14.21
C ARG A 94 10.15 -14.10 15.33
N THR A 95 10.11 -12.80 15.57
CA THR A 95 10.54 -12.17 16.82
C THR A 95 9.35 -11.47 17.48
N ASN A 96 9.56 -10.76 18.59
CA ASN A 96 8.47 -10.10 19.33
C ASN A 96 7.70 -9.06 18.50
N ASN A 97 8.37 -8.35 17.57
CA ASN A 97 7.77 -7.24 16.81
C ASN A 97 7.98 -7.35 15.29
N HIS A 98 8.49 -8.49 14.80
CA HIS A 98 8.85 -8.66 13.40
C HIS A 98 8.58 -10.08 12.92
N LEU A 99 8.03 -10.19 11.71
CA LEU A 99 7.97 -11.42 10.93
C LEU A 99 8.84 -11.25 9.70
N GLN A 100 9.81 -12.14 9.52
CA GLN A 100 10.51 -12.30 8.26
C GLN A 100 9.97 -13.53 7.55
N VAL A 101 9.64 -13.40 6.27
CA VAL A 101 9.14 -14.48 5.43
C VAL A 101 10.04 -14.56 4.21
N GLU A 102 10.57 -15.75 3.93
CA GLU A 102 11.22 -16.02 2.65
C GLU A 102 10.26 -16.81 1.76
N LEU A 103 9.96 -16.26 0.59
CA LEU A 103 8.97 -16.77 -0.34
C LEU A 103 9.64 -17.41 -1.55
N ALA A 104 9.14 -18.57 -1.96
CA ALA A 104 9.56 -19.30 -3.15
C ALA A 104 8.38 -19.54 -4.10
N ASP A 105 8.70 -19.94 -5.33
CA ASP A 105 7.69 -20.45 -6.26
C ASP A 105 7.18 -21.84 -5.81
N LYS A 106 6.17 -22.39 -6.50
CA LYS A 106 5.59 -23.71 -6.14
C LYS A 106 6.56 -24.87 -6.37
N ALA A 107 7.56 -24.69 -7.22
CA ALA A 107 8.44 -25.76 -7.68
C ALA A 107 9.76 -25.82 -6.91
N GLY A 108 10.15 -24.72 -6.27
CA GLY A 108 11.47 -24.50 -5.70
C GLY A 108 11.47 -24.31 -4.20
N SER A 109 12.59 -24.70 -3.58
CA SER A 109 12.89 -24.43 -2.17
C SER A 109 13.78 -23.20 -1.98
N GLU A 110 14.23 -22.56 -3.07
CA GLU A 110 15.06 -21.36 -3.01
C GLU A 110 14.19 -20.12 -2.75
N ALA A 111 14.61 -19.30 -1.79
CA ALA A 111 14.00 -18.03 -1.51
C ALA A 111 14.23 -17.04 -2.67
N LEU A 112 13.14 -16.59 -3.29
CA LEU A 112 13.14 -15.61 -4.38
C LEU A 112 12.73 -14.22 -3.93
N VAL A 113 11.96 -14.11 -2.85
CA VAL A 113 11.55 -12.84 -2.26
C VAL A 113 11.68 -12.91 -0.76
N ARG A 114 12.24 -11.86 -0.16
CA ARG A 114 12.21 -11.67 1.30
C ARG A 114 11.18 -10.60 1.63
N MET A 115 10.28 -10.93 2.55
CA MET A 115 9.30 -10.01 3.11
C MET A 115 9.57 -9.82 4.60
N LYS A 116 9.48 -8.58 5.07
CA LYS A 116 9.57 -8.19 6.48
C LYS A 116 8.33 -7.45 6.87
N ILE A 117 7.69 -7.86 7.96
CA ILE A 117 6.48 -7.23 8.50
C ILE A 117 6.77 -6.83 9.94
N PHE A 118 6.61 -5.55 10.27
CA PHE A 118 6.86 -5.05 11.62
C PHE A 118 6.03 -3.81 11.95
N PHE A 119 5.84 -3.58 13.24
CA PHE A 119 5.18 -2.37 13.72
C PHE A 119 6.17 -1.20 13.80
N ILE A 120 5.77 -0.06 13.25
CA ILE A 120 6.41 1.25 13.49
C ILE A 120 5.95 1.81 14.83
N ASP A 121 4.66 1.65 15.11
CA ASP A 121 3.99 1.97 16.37
C ASP A 121 2.77 1.06 16.55
N GLU A 122 1.97 1.28 17.59
CA GLU A 122 0.81 0.44 17.92
C GLU A 122 -0.31 0.44 16.84
N LYS A 123 -0.35 1.43 15.93
CA LYS A 123 -1.37 1.59 14.88
C LYS A 123 -0.80 1.55 13.45
N THR A 124 0.52 1.40 13.29
CA THR A 124 1.17 1.44 11.97
C THR A 124 2.04 0.21 11.71
N ILE A 125 1.78 -0.48 10.61
CA ILE A 125 2.58 -1.62 10.13
C ILE A 125 3.36 -1.20 8.89
N ARG A 126 4.64 -1.61 8.81
CA ARG A 126 5.45 -1.57 7.59
C ARG A 126 5.65 -2.99 7.06
N VAL A 127 5.51 -3.14 5.74
CA VAL A 127 5.77 -4.39 5.00
C VAL A 127 6.80 -4.09 3.92
N GLU A 128 8.01 -4.59 4.09
CA GLU A 128 9.09 -4.42 3.11
C GLU A 128 9.25 -5.72 2.34
N SER A 129 9.29 -5.66 1.01
CA SER A 129 9.49 -6.82 0.15
C SER A 129 10.60 -6.56 -0.86
N GLU A 130 11.56 -7.48 -0.99
CA GLU A 130 12.64 -7.40 -1.97
C GLU A 130 12.81 -8.71 -2.74
N VAL A 131 13.03 -8.59 -4.05
CA VAL A 131 13.41 -9.74 -4.89
C VAL A 131 14.89 -10.05 -4.68
N LEU A 132 15.21 -11.32 -4.41
CA LEU A 132 16.54 -11.81 -4.09
C LEU A 132 17.25 -12.32 -5.34
N ASN A 133 18.57 -12.09 -5.43
CA ASN A 133 19.47 -12.68 -6.43
C ASN A 133 19.08 -12.48 -7.91
N GLN A 134 18.20 -11.53 -8.21
CA GLN A 134 17.68 -11.28 -9.57
C GLN A 134 17.82 -9.79 -9.95
N PRO A 135 19.05 -9.27 -10.18
CA PRO A 135 19.30 -7.83 -10.35
C PRO A 135 18.67 -7.20 -11.60
N GLN A 136 18.17 -8.01 -12.53
CA GLN A 136 17.50 -7.56 -13.76
C GLN A 136 16.00 -7.27 -13.55
N VAL A 137 15.43 -7.74 -12.43
CA VAL A 137 14.01 -7.54 -12.12
C VAL A 137 13.73 -6.07 -11.90
N ASN A 138 12.67 -5.59 -12.52
CA ASN A 138 12.24 -4.20 -12.44
C ASN A 138 10.73 -4.06 -12.28
N ARG A 139 10.03 -5.17 -12.02
CA ARG A 139 8.61 -5.20 -11.67
C ARG A 139 8.40 -6.12 -10.49
N ILE A 140 7.63 -5.65 -9.53
CA ILE A 140 7.08 -6.45 -8.44
C ILE A 140 5.59 -6.15 -8.31
N ARG A 141 4.79 -7.18 -8.09
CA ARG A 141 3.33 -7.09 -7.99
C ARG A 141 2.83 -7.88 -6.80
N ILE A 142 1.92 -7.29 -6.05
CA ILE A 142 1.18 -7.97 -4.99
C ILE A 142 -0.32 -7.79 -5.23
N LYS A 143 -1.08 -8.83 -4.93
CA LYS A 143 -2.54 -8.83 -5.05
C LYS A 143 -3.18 -8.96 -3.66
N PHE A 144 -4.28 -8.27 -3.47
CA PHE A 144 -5.11 -8.29 -2.28
C PHE A 144 -6.56 -8.62 -2.64
N LEU A 145 -7.28 -9.23 -1.71
CA LEU A 145 -8.73 -9.34 -1.79
C LEU A 145 -9.34 -7.93 -1.75
N SER A 146 -10.18 -7.61 -2.73
CA SER A 146 -11.08 -6.46 -2.73
C SER A 146 -12.50 -6.95 -2.46
N ARG A 147 -12.96 -6.78 -1.22
CA ARG A 147 -14.29 -7.20 -0.77
C ARG A 147 -15.36 -6.31 -1.37
N GLN A 148 -16.61 -6.77 -1.36
CA GLN A 148 -17.73 -6.04 -1.96
C GLN A 148 -17.93 -4.64 -1.35
N ASP A 149 -17.67 -4.50 -0.05
CA ASP A 149 -17.77 -3.27 0.73
C ASP A 149 -16.48 -2.43 0.74
N ASP A 150 -15.37 -2.92 0.20
CA ASP A 150 -14.14 -2.11 0.09
C ASP A 150 -14.37 -0.90 -0.81
N LEU A 151 -13.92 0.27 -0.34
CA LEU A 151 -13.90 1.51 -1.10
C LEU A 151 -12.49 2.11 -1.04
N TYR A 152 -12.08 2.77 -2.11
CA TYR A 152 -10.72 3.32 -2.25
C TYR A 152 -10.82 4.82 -2.56
N TYR A 153 -10.35 5.66 -1.65
CA TYR A 153 -10.33 7.11 -1.78
C TYR A 153 -8.91 7.66 -1.67
N GLY A 154 -8.58 8.73 -2.40
CA GLY A 154 -7.25 9.33 -2.42
C GLY A 154 -6.58 9.13 -3.76
N MET A 155 -5.37 8.55 -3.76
CA MET A 155 -4.47 8.46 -4.90
C MET A 155 -3.94 9.82 -5.39
N GLY A 156 -3.93 10.83 -4.50
CA GLY A 156 -3.64 12.23 -4.82
C GLY A 156 -4.87 12.98 -5.33
N GLU A 157 -4.66 14.01 -6.14
CA GLU A 157 -5.73 14.77 -6.78
C GLU A 157 -6.19 14.05 -8.04
N ARG A 158 -7.38 13.43 -8.02
CA ARG A 158 -7.91 12.67 -9.17
C ARG A 158 -9.16 13.32 -9.74
N TYR A 159 -9.20 13.46 -11.06
CA TYR A 159 -10.29 14.12 -11.78
C TYR A 159 -11.33 13.17 -12.37
N ASN A 160 -11.03 11.86 -12.47
CA ASN A 160 -11.97 10.87 -12.98
C ASN A 160 -13.11 10.60 -11.97
N THR A 161 -12.76 10.34 -10.71
CA THR A 161 -13.71 10.02 -9.63
C THR A 161 -12.99 10.11 -8.28
N ALA A 162 -13.73 10.46 -7.22
CA ALA A 162 -13.22 10.41 -5.86
C ALA A 162 -13.03 8.96 -5.36
N GLN A 163 -13.88 8.03 -5.82
CA GLN A 163 -13.89 6.63 -5.41
C GLN A 163 -13.34 5.77 -6.55
N GLN A 164 -12.25 5.03 -6.31
CA GLN A 164 -11.45 4.38 -7.36
C GLN A 164 -11.75 2.90 -7.60
N LYS A 165 -12.72 2.27 -6.91
CA LYS A 165 -13.05 0.86 -7.15
C LYS A 165 -13.48 0.63 -8.60
N GLY A 166 -12.97 -0.43 -9.20
CA GLY A 166 -13.17 -0.75 -10.62
C GLY A 166 -12.32 0.10 -11.58
N ASN A 167 -11.47 0.99 -11.07
CA ASN A 167 -10.54 1.78 -11.87
C ASN A 167 -9.10 1.27 -11.76
N LEU A 168 -8.32 1.56 -12.80
CA LEU A 168 -6.87 1.44 -12.83
C LEU A 168 -6.31 2.85 -12.86
N VAL A 169 -5.49 3.19 -11.88
CA VAL A 169 -4.78 4.46 -11.81
C VAL A 169 -3.29 4.20 -11.66
N TYR A 170 -2.46 5.17 -12.03
CA TYR A 170 -1.02 5.10 -11.83
C TYR A 170 -0.51 6.30 -11.06
N ASN A 171 0.63 6.12 -10.39
CA ASN A 171 1.31 7.15 -9.63
C ASN A 171 2.50 7.68 -10.43
N TRP A 172 2.26 8.72 -11.22
CA TRP A 172 3.28 9.44 -11.97
C TRP A 172 2.78 10.83 -12.33
N THR A 173 3.52 11.86 -11.93
CA THR A 173 3.10 13.25 -12.16
C THR A 173 3.14 13.56 -13.65
N GLN A 174 2.03 14.08 -14.16
CA GLN A 174 1.91 14.54 -15.53
C GLN A 174 0.92 15.69 -15.61
N GLU A 175 1.17 16.59 -16.55
CA GLU A 175 0.16 17.55 -16.95
C GLU A 175 -1.08 16.81 -17.45
N GLY A 176 -2.21 17.04 -16.78
CA GLY A 176 -3.51 16.64 -17.27
C GLY A 176 -3.90 17.47 -18.49
N CYS A 177 -4.90 17.02 -19.23
CA CYS A 177 -5.48 17.86 -20.26
C CYS A 177 -6.66 18.66 -19.66
N LEU A 178 -6.85 19.91 -20.12
CA LEU A 178 -7.91 20.78 -19.61
C LEU A 178 -9.29 20.45 -20.20
N ILE A 179 -9.35 20.02 -21.47
CA ILE A 179 -10.60 19.73 -22.20
C ILE A 179 -10.35 18.54 -23.14
N GLY A 180 -11.25 17.55 -23.13
CA GLY A 180 -11.29 16.48 -24.14
C GLY A 180 -10.31 15.32 -23.95
N CYS A 181 -9.93 14.98 -22.71
CA CYS A 181 -8.90 13.98 -22.46
C CYS A 181 -9.40 12.56 -22.77
N GLU A 182 -8.62 11.82 -23.57
CA GLU A 182 -8.81 10.38 -23.73
C GLU A 182 -8.44 9.61 -22.44
N ASN A 183 -7.43 10.09 -21.71
CA ASN A 183 -7.00 9.53 -20.44
C ASN A 183 -7.45 10.42 -19.27
N THR A 184 -8.46 9.97 -18.53
CA THR A 184 -9.07 10.72 -17.43
C THR A 184 -8.37 10.50 -16.07
N VAL A 185 -7.39 9.59 -15.97
CA VAL A 185 -6.71 9.28 -14.70
C VAL A 185 -5.41 10.08 -14.49
N VAL A 186 -4.98 10.85 -15.49
CA VAL A 186 -3.81 11.74 -15.45
C VAL A 186 -3.98 12.80 -14.35
N THR A 187 -2.91 13.12 -13.64
CA THR A 187 -2.90 14.20 -12.65
C THR A 187 -1.48 14.72 -12.43
N TYR A 188 -1.37 16.02 -12.16
CA TYR A 188 -0.10 16.64 -11.76
C TYR A 188 0.26 16.31 -10.30
N PHE A 189 -0.71 15.87 -9.48
CA PHE A 189 -0.49 15.58 -8.06
C PHE A 189 -0.95 14.17 -7.66
N PRO A 190 -0.32 13.10 -8.18
CA PRO A 190 -0.58 11.76 -7.70
C PRO A 190 0.15 11.53 -6.36
N VAL A 191 -0.51 10.84 -5.44
CA VAL A 191 0.07 10.37 -4.18
C VAL A 191 -0.26 8.89 -4.05
N PRO A 192 0.70 7.98 -3.79
CA PRO A 192 0.44 6.54 -3.78
C PRO A 192 -0.16 6.09 -2.43
N PHE A 193 -1.11 6.87 -1.93
CA PHE A 193 -1.86 6.65 -0.71
C PHE A 193 -3.35 6.52 -1.01
N PHE A 194 -4.01 5.54 -0.42
CA PHE A 194 -5.47 5.51 -0.37
C PHE A 194 -5.98 5.22 1.04
N LEU A 195 -7.17 5.75 1.31
CA LEU A 195 -7.98 5.47 2.48
C LEU A 195 -9.06 4.45 2.13
N ASN A 196 -9.20 3.43 2.97
CA ASN A 196 -10.32 2.50 2.96
C ASN A 196 -11.17 2.69 4.23
N PRO A 197 -12.46 3.05 4.11
CA PRO A 197 -13.36 3.26 5.24
C PRO A 197 -13.53 2.06 6.19
N ARG A 198 -13.04 0.87 5.84
CA ARG A 198 -12.99 -0.28 6.75
C ARG A 198 -12.01 -0.09 7.91
N GLY A 199 -11.22 0.97 7.89
CA GLY A 199 -10.42 1.43 9.03
C GLY A 199 -8.92 1.40 8.78
N TYR A 200 -8.48 1.54 7.52
CA TYR A 200 -7.05 1.59 7.21
C TYR A 200 -6.72 2.53 6.06
N GLY A 201 -5.53 3.09 6.12
CA GLY A 201 -4.83 3.77 5.04
C GLY A 201 -3.72 2.89 4.52
N PHE A 202 -3.44 2.97 3.23
CA PHE A 202 -2.41 2.19 2.55
C PHE A 202 -1.52 3.16 1.77
N LEU A 203 -0.23 3.14 2.03
CA LEU A 203 0.79 3.90 1.29
C LEU A 203 1.79 2.92 0.67
N LEU A 204 2.12 3.11 -0.60
CA LEU A 204 3.38 2.61 -1.17
C LEU A 204 4.46 3.68 -0.94
N ASP A 205 5.48 3.35 -0.15
CA ASP A 205 6.62 4.22 0.17
C ASP A 205 7.67 4.12 -0.95
N ASP A 206 7.28 4.55 -2.15
CA ASP A 206 8.13 4.52 -3.35
C ASP A 206 7.77 5.69 -4.29
N THR A 207 8.77 6.22 -4.99
CA THR A 207 8.64 7.30 -5.98
C THR A 207 8.67 6.82 -7.42
N HIS A 208 8.95 5.53 -7.66
CA HIS A 208 8.88 4.94 -8.99
C HIS A 208 7.43 4.95 -9.51
N TYR A 209 7.30 4.86 -10.84
CA TYR A 209 6.00 4.64 -11.45
C TYR A 209 5.36 3.38 -10.85
N SER A 210 4.09 3.47 -10.48
CA SER A 210 3.34 2.35 -9.92
C SER A 210 1.90 2.38 -10.39
N GLU A 211 1.29 1.21 -10.45
CA GLU A 211 -0.07 0.99 -10.93
C GLU A 211 -0.91 0.37 -9.83
N PHE A 212 -2.06 0.98 -9.59
CA PHE A 212 -3.07 0.55 -8.63
C PHE A 212 -4.32 0.16 -9.40
N ASP A 213 -4.53 -1.14 -9.57
CA ASP A 213 -5.72 -1.71 -10.18
C ASP A 213 -6.71 -2.10 -9.08
N PHE A 214 -7.75 -1.30 -8.88
CA PHE A 214 -8.77 -1.51 -7.86
C PHE A 214 -9.92 -2.41 -8.36
N GLY A 215 -9.60 -3.39 -9.21
CA GLY A 215 -10.54 -4.37 -9.73
C GLY A 215 -11.10 -4.04 -11.11
N LYS A 216 -10.38 -3.21 -11.89
CA LYS A 216 -10.68 -2.97 -13.31
C LYS A 216 -10.36 -4.21 -14.14
N THR A 217 -9.19 -4.80 -13.95
CA THR A 217 -8.77 -6.00 -14.71
C THR A 217 -9.38 -7.28 -14.14
N GLU A 218 -9.39 -7.42 -12.81
CA GLU A 218 -9.91 -8.60 -12.13
C GLU A 218 -10.86 -8.17 -11.00
N PRO A 219 -12.19 -8.20 -11.21
CA PRO A 219 -13.16 -7.81 -10.19
C PRO A 219 -12.97 -8.60 -8.90
N GLY A 220 -13.00 -7.90 -7.77
CA GLY A 220 -12.77 -8.49 -6.44
C GLY A 220 -11.30 -8.60 -6.04
N ILE A 221 -10.37 -8.05 -6.84
CA ILE A 221 -8.93 -7.97 -6.56
C ILE A 221 -8.47 -6.52 -6.58
N PHE A 222 -7.66 -6.15 -5.59
CA PHE A 222 -6.79 -4.98 -5.68
C PHE A 222 -5.37 -5.45 -6.04
N SER A 223 -4.83 -5.01 -7.17
CA SER A 223 -3.47 -5.33 -7.60
C SER A 223 -2.60 -4.09 -7.59
N LEU A 224 -1.45 -4.17 -6.91
CA LEU A 224 -0.43 -3.14 -6.91
C LEU A 224 0.78 -3.64 -7.69
N THR A 225 1.17 -2.93 -8.74
CA THR A 225 2.42 -3.16 -9.48
C THR A 225 3.37 -1.99 -9.25
N ASN A 226 4.57 -2.24 -8.75
CA ASN A 226 5.61 -1.23 -8.60
C ASN A 226 6.69 -1.44 -9.66
N PHE A 227 7.16 -0.36 -10.29
CA PHE A 227 8.20 -0.41 -11.33
C PHE A 227 9.58 -0.37 -10.69
N ASN A 228 9.80 -1.31 -9.77
CA ASN A 228 10.98 -1.51 -8.96
C ASN A 228 11.13 -3.03 -8.68
N SER A 229 12.26 -3.45 -8.11
CA SER A 229 12.45 -4.82 -7.58
C SER A 229 12.09 -4.95 -6.10
N ARG A 230 11.62 -3.85 -5.50
CA ARG A 230 11.22 -3.74 -4.09
C ARG A 230 9.84 -3.13 -3.95
N MET A 231 9.18 -3.44 -2.84
CA MET A 231 7.87 -2.88 -2.51
C MET A 231 7.77 -2.68 -1.00
N ASP A 232 7.73 -1.41 -0.59
CA ASP A 232 7.62 -1.00 0.79
C ASP A 232 6.24 -0.40 1.03
N LEU A 233 5.44 -1.08 1.85
CA LEU A 233 4.07 -0.71 2.13
C LEU A 233 3.94 -0.23 3.56
N MET A 234 3.10 0.78 3.78
CA MET A 234 2.70 1.22 5.11
C MET A 234 1.19 1.18 5.26
N ILE A 235 0.75 0.55 6.35
CA ILE A 235 -0.66 0.39 6.68
C ILE A 235 -0.94 1.16 7.97
N PHE A 236 -1.79 2.18 7.87
CA PHE A 236 -2.16 3.06 8.96
C PHE A 236 -3.56 2.71 9.45
N TYR A 237 -3.70 2.24 10.69
CA TYR A 237 -4.99 1.86 11.25
C TYR A 237 -5.70 3.02 11.93
N GLY A 238 -7.02 3.07 11.80
CA GLY A 238 -7.89 3.91 12.61
C GLY A 238 -9.32 3.40 12.54
N PRO A 239 -10.07 3.32 13.65
CA PRO A 239 -11.47 2.87 13.63
C PRO A 239 -12.40 3.83 12.89
N SER A 240 -11.92 5.03 12.52
CA SER A 240 -12.60 5.99 11.65
C SER A 240 -11.67 6.52 10.55
N PRO A 241 -12.23 7.00 9.42
CA PRO A 241 -11.46 7.74 8.40
C PRO A 241 -10.60 8.88 8.96
N LEU A 242 -11.11 9.60 9.96
CA LEU A 242 -10.39 10.70 10.59
C LEU A 242 -9.12 10.19 11.27
N GLU A 243 -9.21 9.13 12.08
CA GLU A 243 -8.05 8.57 12.76
C GLU A 243 -7.02 7.98 11.79
N VAL A 244 -7.47 7.41 10.67
CA VAL A 244 -6.53 6.97 9.61
C VAL A 244 -5.72 8.16 9.09
N ILE A 245 -6.36 9.29 8.80
CA ILE A 245 -5.69 10.51 8.33
C ILE A 245 -4.79 11.11 9.43
N GLU A 246 -5.21 11.08 10.69
CA GLU A 246 -4.39 11.53 11.82
C GLU A 246 -3.08 10.75 11.93
N ASN A 247 -3.12 9.42 11.76
CA ASN A 247 -1.94 8.55 11.82
C ASN A 247 -1.08 8.68 10.56
N TYR A 248 -1.71 8.75 9.38
CA TYR A 248 -1.00 9.01 8.12
C TYR A 248 -0.21 10.33 8.17
N THR A 249 -0.86 11.42 8.57
CA THR A 249 -0.21 12.75 8.66
C THR A 249 0.74 12.90 9.85
N ALA A 250 0.60 12.08 10.90
CA ALA A 250 1.63 11.99 11.94
C ALA A 250 2.95 11.46 11.37
N TYR A 251 2.89 10.57 10.38
CA TYR A 251 4.05 10.03 9.70
C TYR A 251 4.55 10.95 8.57
N THR A 252 3.66 11.42 7.69
CA THR A 252 4.05 12.19 6.48
C THR A 252 4.20 13.69 6.71
N GLY A 253 3.76 14.20 7.85
CA GLY A 253 3.79 15.62 8.20
C GLY A 253 2.40 16.26 8.20
N ARG A 254 2.21 17.23 9.09
CA ARG A 254 0.98 18.02 9.21
C ARG A 254 1.22 19.42 8.66
N VAL A 255 0.29 19.89 7.84
CA VAL A 255 0.31 21.25 7.32
C VAL A 255 0.09 22.23 8.47
N THR A 256 0.91 23.28 8.55
CA THR A 256 0.71 24.37 9.49
C THR A 256 -0.44 25.25 9.05
N VAL A 257 -1.25 25.74 9.99
CA VAL A 257 -2.31 26.71 9.67
C VAL A 257 -1.69 27.93 8.95
N PRO A 258 -2.12 28.25 7.72
CA PRO A 258 -1.65 29.44 7.01
C PRO A 258 -1.91 30.74 7.79
N ALA A 259 -1.17 31.79 7.44
CA ALA A 259 -1.43 33.11 8.02
C ALA A 259 -2.86 33.59 7.68
N PRO A 260 -3.54 34.37 8.55
CA PRO A 260 -4.95 34.74 8.37
C PRO A 260 -5.29 35.37 7.01
N TRP A 261 -4.35 36.13 6.42
CA TRP A 261 -4.55 36.75 5.10
C TRP A 261 -4.75 35.74 3.97
N ALA A 262 -4.25 34.50 4.12
CA ALA A 262 -4.41 33.45 3.12
C ALA A 262 -5.86 32.98 2.98
N PHE A 263 -6.69 33.14 4.01
CA PHE A 263 -8.12 32.79 4.00
C PHE A 263 -9.03 33.91 3.48
N GLY A 264 -8.48 35.10 3.21
CA GLY A 264 -9.21 36.19 2.58
C GLY A 264 -9.30 36.05 1.06
N VAL A 265 -9.98 36.99 0.39
CA VAL A 265 -10.09 37.00 -1.07
C VAL A 265 -8.78 37.46 -1.70
N TRP A 266 -8.26 36.67 -2.65
CA TRP A 266 -7.12 37.03 -3.48
C TRP A 266 -7.64 37.54 -4.82
N ASN A 267 -7.11 38.68 -5.27
CA ASN A 267 -7.40 39.18 -6.62
C ASN A 267 -6.17 38.94 -7.49
N ALA A 268 -6.38 38.49 -8.73
CA ALA A 268 -5.31 38.45 -9.72
C ALA A 268 -5.17 39.83 -10.38
N ALA A 269 -3.94 40.28 -10.61
CA ALA A 269 -3.65 41.48 -11.37
C ALA A 269 -2.32 41.33 -12.11
N ASP A 270 -2.42 41.11 -13.41
CA ASP A 270 -1.29 41.08 -14.32
C ASP A 270 -1.24 42.42 -15.08
N GLU A 271 -0.23 42.67 -15.92
CA GLU A 271 0.14 43.97 -16.53
C GLU A 271 0.93 44.89 -15.57
N GLY A 272 1.70 44.27 -14.67
CA GLY A 272 2.67 44.94 -13.83
C GLY A 272 2.12 45.89 -12.76
N SER A 273 3.03 46.68 -12.18
CA SER A 273 2.76 47.52 -11.00
C SER A 273 1.58 48.50 -11.15
N PRO A 274 1.36 49.19 -12.29
CA PRO A 274 0.22 50.10 -12.44
C PRO A 274 -1.12 49.38 -12.29
N ARG A 275 -1.27 48.21 -12.90
CA ARG A 275 -2.52 47.44 -12.87
C ARG A 275 -2.79 46.86 -11.48
N ALA A 276 -1.77 46.32 -10.81
CA ALA A 276 -1.90 45.88 -9.41
C ALA A 276 -2.34 47.03 -8.47
N ARG A 277 -1.80 48.25 -8.66
CA ARG A 277 -2.22 49.44 -7.89
C ARG A 277 -3.63 49.90 -8.22
N GLU A 278 -4.03 49.80 -9.49
CA GLU A 278 -5.39 50.11 -9.93
C GLU A 278 -6.40 49.16 -9.28
N VAL A 279 -6.17 47.85 -9.34
CA VAL A 279 -7.00 46.83 -8.67
C VAL A 279 -7.08 47.11 -7.16
N ALA A 280 -5.95 47.45 -6.54
CA ALA A 280 -5.91 47.81 -5.12
C ALA A 280 -6.70 49.10 -4.80
N ARG A 281 -6.80 50.05 -5.74
CA ARG A 281 -7.61 51.27 -5.60
C ARG A 281 -9.09 50.95 -5.74
N ILE A 282 -9.47 50.22 -6.79
CA ILE A 282 -10.87 49.84 -7.07
C ILE A 282 -11.44 49.04 -5.91
N THR A 283 -10.74 47.98 -5.49
CA THR A 283 -11.20 47.12 -4.37
C THR A 283 -11.42 47.92 -3.09
N ARG A 284 -10.56 48.90 -2.77
CA ARG A 284 -10.75 49.79 -1.60
C ARG A 284 -11.91 50.76 -1.77
N GLN A 285 -12.07 51.37 -2.94
CA GLN A 285 -13.16 52.32 -3.22
C GLN A 285 -14.53 51.64 -3.18
N GLU A 286 -14.63 50.47 -3.81
CA GLU A 286 -15.84 49.66 -3.89
C GLU A 286 -16.07 48.81 -2.62
N LYS A 287 -15.18 48.91 -1.62
CA LYS A 287 -15.23 48.15 -0.37
C LYS A 287 -15.31 46.62 -0.59
N ILE A 288 -14.65 46.13 -1.63
CA ILE A 288 -14.50 44.70 -1.91
C ILE A 288 -13.46 44.14 -0.92
N PRO A 289 -13.78 43.11 -0.12
CA PRO A 289 -12.82 42.45 0.74
C PRO A 289 -11.67 41.88 -0.10
N THR A 290 -10.43 42.24 0.24
CA THR A 290 -9.22 41.78 -0.44
C THR A 290 -8.10 41.60 0.58
N SER A 291 -7.47 40.44 0.62
CA SER A 291 -6.32 40.14 1.48
C SER A 291 -4.99 40.13 0.75
N ALA A 292 -5.01 39.75 -0.53
CA ALA A 292 -3.81 39.69 -1.37
C ALA A 292 -4.13 40.07 -2.83
N ILE A 293 -3.09 40.54 -3.53
CA ILE A 293 -3.09 40.67 -4.98
C ILE A 293 -1.96 39.79 -5.50
N TRP A 294 -2.29 38.85 -6.39
CA TRP A 294 -1.33 37.95 -7.03
C TRP A 294 -1.09 38.44 -8.46
N SER A 295 0.19 38.58 -8.82
CA SER A 295 0.64 38.97 -10.17
C SER A 295 1.57 37.88 -10.68
N GLU A 296 1.13 37.12 -11.67
CA GLU A 296 1.95 36.03 -12.22
C GLU A 296 3.06 36.57 -13.12
N ASP A 297 2.84 37.74 -13.71
CA ASP A 297 3.71 38.44 -14.64
C ASP A 297 4.78 39.32 -13.97
N TRP A 298 4.91 39.30 -12.65
CA TRP A 298 5.79 40.22 -11.90
C TRP A 298 7.27 40.24 -12.35
N ALA A 299 7.72 39.12 -12.95
CA ALA A 299 9.08 38.94 -13.46
C ALA A 299 9.19 39.10 -14.99
N TRP A 300 8.09 39.37 -15.67
CA TRP A 300 8.03 39.51 -17.13
C TRP A 300 8.21 40.99 -17.49
N PRO A 301 8.99 41.30 -18.53
CA PRO A 301 9.32 42.67 -18.93
C PRO A 301 8.12 43.45 -19.48
#